data_AF-A0AAE2VA58-F1
#
_entry.id   AF-A0AAE2VA58-F1
#
_cell.length_a   1.000
_cell.length_b   1.000
_cell.length_c   1.000
_cell.angle_alpha   90.00
_cell.angle_beta   90.00
_cell.angle_gamma   90.00
#
_symmetry.space_group_name_H-M   'P 1'
#
loop_
_entity.id
_entity.type
_entity.pdbx_description
1 polymer ?
#
loop_
_entity_poly.entity_id
_entity_poly.type
_entity_poly.pdbx_seq_one_letter_code
_entity_poly.pdbx_strand_id
1 'polypeptide(L)'
;MDTFVNIISQPFTWGLMVGLFLVIMTWKLMRKDVTSLRSENARISKENQELQGHLNTQLKINSKGNEQLQQQLDELREQNENLRVNLSTVGQKAGRAEMKQLHLMETAVTVMREQAPGFAPAWERAMREAENTHEAAEGGLKKLMRKVLPGGKPVQTIEDREPIEDSQEV
;
A
#
# COMPACT_ATOMS: atom_id res chain seq x y z
N MET A 1 70.92 54.51 31.08
CA MET A 1 70.53 54.60 29.65
C MET A 1 71.61 54.01 28.76
N ASP A 2 72.89 54.24 29.06
CA ASP A 2 74.02 53.89 28.17
C ASP A 2 74.29 52.38 28.01
N THR A 3 73.95 51.57 29.02
CA THR A 3 74.10 50.10 28.95
C THR A 3 73.13 49.45 27.97
N PHE A 4 71.89 49.97 27.86
CA PHE A 4 70.91 49.52 26.88
C PHE A 4 71.32 49.93 25.46
N VAL A 5 71.88 51.13 25.29
CA VAL A 5 72.36 51.64 24.00
C VAL A 5 73.56 50.81 23.51
N ASN A 6 74.51 50.48 24.38
CA ASN A 6 75.65 49.63 24.03
C ASN A 6 75.26 48.19 23.68
N ILE A 7 74.23 47.62 24.32
CA ILE A 7 73.71 46.29 24.00
C ILE A 7 72.99 46.27 22.64
N ILE A 8 72.25 47.33 22.30
CA ILE A 8 71.55 47.44 21.02
C ILE A 8 72.51 47.68 19.84
N SER A 9 73.67 48.32 20.09
CA SER A 9 74.69 48.55 19.05
C SER A 9 75.54 47.33 18.70
N GLN A 10 75.40 46.19 19.40
CA GLN A 10 76.12 44.98 19.02
C GLN A 10 75.48 44.28 17.80
N PRO A 11 76.29 43.80 16.83
CA PRO A 11 75.75 43.12 15.64
C PRO A 11 74.95 41.85 15.96
N PHE A 12 75.25 41.22 17.11
CA PHE A 12 74.52 40.04 17.60
C PHE A 12 73.05 40.33 17.97
N THR A 13 72.77 41.47 18.62
CA THR A 13 71.40 41.80 19.05
C THR A 13 70.50 42.14 17.88
N TRP A 14 71.06 42.72 16.81
CA TRP A 14 70.36 42.89 15.53
C TRP A 14 69.96 41.55 14.91
N GLY A 15 70.87 40.57 14.89
CA GLY A 15 70.55 39.21 14.40
C GLY A 15 69.47 38.51 15.21
N LEU A 16 69.52 38.63 16.55
CA LEU A 16 68.51 38.07 17.44
C LEU A 16 67.14 38.74 17.27
N MET A 17 67.09 40.06 17.06
CA MET A 17 65.85 40.77 16.78
C MET A 17 65.19 40.29 15.48
N VAL A 18 65.99 40.13 14.42
CA VAL A 18 65.48 39.64 13.11
C VAL A 18 64.99 38.19 13.23
N GLY A 19 65.73 37.33 13.93
CA GLY A 19 65.32 35.93 14.16
C GLY A 19 64.03 35.84 14.98
N LEU A 20 63.91 36.60 16.07
CA LEU A 20 62.71 36.66 16.89
C LEU A 20 61.51 37.17 16.08
N PHE A 21 61.72 38.19 15.26
CA PHE A 21 60.70 38.72 14.38
C PHE A 21 60.17 37.66 13.38
N LEU A 22 61.07 36.90 12.75
CA LEU A 22 60.70 35.82 11.84
C LEU A 22 59.92 34.69 12.54
N VAL A 23 60.32 34.30 13.76
CA VAL A 23 59.58 33.29 14.56
C VAL A 23 58.19 33.78 14.91
N ILE A 24 58.03 35.03 15.35
CA ILE A 24 56.72 35.59 15.69
C ILE A 24 55.83 35.69 14.44
N MET A 25 56.40 36.09 13.29
CA MET A 25 55.69 36.21 12.03
C MET A 25 55.18 34.86 11.54
N THR A 26 56.04 33.85 11.50
CA THR A 26 55.68 32.47 11.08
C THR A 26 54.69 31.83 12.04
N TRP A 27 54.83 32.04 13.34
CA TRP A 27 53.90 31.54 14.35
C TRP A 27 52.50 32.14 14.23
N LYS A 28 52.38 33.43 13.89
CA LYS A 28 51.08 34.08 13.67
C LYS A 28 50.36 33.53 12.44
N LEU A 29 51.09 33.32 11.35
CA LEU A 29 50.55 32.73 10.11
C LEU A 29 50.08 31.30 10.39
N MET A 30 50.92 30.48 11.00
CA MET A 30 50.61 29.08 11.31
C MET A 30 49.44 28.94 12.30
N ARG A 31 49.35 29.81 13.32
CA ARG A 31 48.19 29.79 14.24
C ARG A 31 46.87 30.04 13.51
N LYS A 32 46.84 31.00 12.58
CA LYS A 32 45.64 31.34 11.82
C LYS A 32 45.15 30.13 11.02
N ASP A 33 46.05 29.50 10.27
CA ASP A 33 45.72 28.36 9.41
C ASP A 33 45.30 27.13 10.24
N VAL A 34 45.98 26.87 11.36
CA VAL A 34 45.60 25.78 12.27
C VAL A 34 44.22 26.03 12.88
N THR A 35 43.87 27.27 13.22
CA THR A 35 42.55 27.58 13.77
C THR A 35 41.43 27.47 12.73
N SER A 36 41.66 27.90 11.48
CA SER A 36 40.66 27.75 10.42
C SER A 36 40.43 26.29 10.08
N LEU A 37 41.49 25.50 9.90
CA LEU A 37 41.40 24.06 9.64
C LEU A 37 40.68 23.30 10.76
N ARG A 38 40.93 23.66 12.03
CA ARG A 38 40.20 23.07 13.17
C ARG A 38 38.71 23.41 13.13
N SER A 39 38.36 24.64 12.78
CA SER A 39 36.95 25.06 12.68
C SER A 39 36.23 24.38 11.52
N GLU A 40 36.89 24.20 10.39
CA GLU A 40 36.35 23.50 9.21
C GLU A 40 36.16 22.01 9.51
N ASN A 41 37.14 21.36 10.15
CA ASN A 41 37.03 19.96 10.52
C ASN A 41 35.92 19.74 11.57
N ALA A 42 35.79 20.64 12.55
CA ALA A 42 34.69 20.61 13.51
C ALA A 42 33.32 20.80 12.83
N ARG A 43 33.23 21.70 11.85
CA ARG A 43 32.01 21.89 11.05
C ARG A 43 31.66 20.64 10.24
N ILE A 44 32.62 20.08 9.50
CA ILE A 44 32.41 18.86 8.69
C ILE A 44 32.02 17.69 9.58
N SER A 45 32.66 17.53 10.75
CA SER A 45 32.30 16.49 11.72
C SER A 45 30.86 16.66 12.21
N LYS A 46 30.41 17.89 12.46
CA LYS A 46 29.04 18.19 12.87
C LYS A 46 28.04 17.87 11.76
N GLU A 47 28.33 18.28 10.52
CA GLU A 47 27.51 17.96 9.35
C GLU A 47 27.41 16.45 9.14
N ASN A 48 28.51 15.71 9.31
CA ASN A 48 28.51 14.26 9.22
C ASN A 48 27.63 13.61 10.32
N GLN A 49 27.72 14.11 11.55
CA GLN A 49 26.88 13.65 12.66
C GLN A 49 25.39 13.93 12.41
N GLU A 50 25.05 15.10 11.88
CA GLU A 50 23.66 15.46 11.51
C GLU A 50 23.14 14.55 10.38
N LEU A 51 23.95 14.28 9.36
CA LEU A 51 23.62 13.37 8.26
C LEU A 51 23.41 11.93 8.75
N GLN A 52 24.28 11.44 9.63
CA GLN A 52 24.12 10.12 10.27
C GLN A 52 22.84 10.07 11.13
N GLY A 53 22.50 11.16 11.81
CA GLY A 53 21.25 11.28 12.57
C GLY A 53 20.01 11.22 11.67
N HIS A 54 20.03 11.94 10.55
CA HIS A 54 18.96 11.91 9.55
C HIS A 54 18.80 10.53 8.90
N LEU A 55 19.90 9.87 8.53
CA LEU A 55 19.88 8.51 7.99
C LEU A 55 19.30 7.51 8.99
N ASN A 56 19.77 7.52 10.23
CA ASN A 56 19.23 6.64 11.27
C ASN A 56 17.73 6.87 11.49
N THR A 57 17.30 8.13 11.46
CA THR A 57 15.88 8.48 11.58
C THR A 57 15.07 7.97 10.39
N GLN A 58 15.56 8.16 9.17
CA GLN A 58 14.89 7.66 7.95
C GLN A 58 14.83 6.13 7.92
N LEU A 59 15.91 5.44 8.30
CA LEU A 59 15.94 3.98 8.40
C LEU A 59 14.95 3.49 9.48
N LYS A 60 14.88 4.18 10.62
CA LYS A 60 13.91 3.85 11.68
C LYS A 60 12.46 4.10 11.25
N ILE A 61 12.19 5.17 10.51
CA ILE A 61 10.86 5.46 9.96
C ILE A 61 10.50 4.42 8.90
N ASN A 62 11.43 4.11 7.98
CA ASN A 62 11.21 3.15 6.91
C ASN A 62 10.97 1.73 7.45
N SER A 63 11.80 1.27 8.38
CA SER A 63 11.61 -0.02 9.06
C SER A 63 10.26 -0.08 9.78
N LYS A 64 9.91 0.94 10.57
CA LYS A 64 8.61 1.01 11.25
C LYS A 64 7.44 1.00 10.25
N GLY A 65 7.54 1.76 9.17
CA GLY A 65 6.52 1.79 8.12
C GLY A 65 6.39 0.44 7.42
N ASN A 66 7.50 -0.24 7.15
CA ASN A 66 7.52 -1.57 6.55
C ASN A 66 6.95 -2.64 7.51
N GLU A 67 7.26 -2.57 8.80
CA GLU A 67 6.65 -3.43 9.83
C GLU A 67 5.14 -3.22 9.91
N GLN A 68 4.66 -1.97 9.88
CA GLN A 68 3.22 -1.67 9.85
C GLN A 68 2.54 -2.20 8.59
N LEU A 69 3.21 -2.13 7.44
CA LEU A 69 2.68 -2.66 6.19
C LEU A 69 2.61 -4.19 6.23
N GLN A 70 3.65 -4.84 6.77
CA GLN A 70 3.68 -6.29 6.97
C GLN A 70 2.57 -6.75 7.92
N GLN A 71 2.36 -6.04 9.03
CA GLN A 71 1.26 -6.33 9.96
C GLN A 71 -0.11 -6.23 9.28
N GLN A 72 -0.34 -5.16 8.50
CA GLN A 72 -1.59 -5.01 7.74
C GLN A 72 -1.78 -6.13 6.70
N LEU A 73 -0.72 -6.57 6.03
CA LEU A 73 -0.80 -7.69 5.09
C LEU A 73 -1.15 -9.00 5.80
N ASP A 74 -0.57 -9.26 6.96
CA ASP A 74 -0.83 -10.48 7.71
C ASP A 74 -2.25 -10.45 8.31
N GLU A 75 -2.71 -9.30 8.79
CA GLU A 75 -4.09 -9.09 9.23
C GLU A 75 -5.09 -9.30 8.07
N LEU A 76 -4.81 -8.74 6.88
CA LEU A 76 -5.67 -8.94 5.71
C LEU A 76 -5.71 -10.40 5.27
N ARG A 77 -4.58 -11.11 5.33
CA ARG A 77 -4.53 -12.55 5.02
C ARG A 77 -5.37 -13.35 6.00
N GLU A 78 -5.27 -13.05 7.29
CA GLU A 78 -6.08 -13.68 8.33
C GLU A 78 -7.57 -13.41 8.11
N GLN A 79 -7.95 -12.14 7.87
CA GLN A 79 -9.34 -11.78 7.56
C GLN A 79 -9.83 -12.49 6.29
N ASN A 80 -9.00 -12.60 5.25
CA ASN A 80 -9.38 -13.29 4.01
C ASN A 80 -9.63 -14.78 4.25
N GLU A 81 -8.75 -15.47 4.99
CA GLU A 81 -8.96 -16.88 5.32
C GLU A 81 -10.18 -17.06 6.22
N ASN A 82 -10.38 -16.20 7.22
CA ASN A 82 -11.58 -16.21 8.06
C ASN A 82 -12.85 -16.02 7.23
N LEU A 83 -12.86 -15.08 6.29
CA LEU A 83 -13.98 -14.88 5.38
C LEU A 83 -14.19 -16.10 4.48
N ARG A 84 -13.13 -16.72 3.96
CA ARG A 84 -13.21 -17.95 3.16
C ARG A 84 -13.82 -19.11 3.95
N VAL A 85 -13.34 -19.32 5.18
CA VAL A 85 -13.87 -20.34 6.10
C VAL A 85 -15.32 -20.04 6.45
N ASN A 86 -15.65 -18.79 6.77
CA ASN A 86 -17.03 -18.39 7.07
C ASN A 86 -17.95 -18.59 5.87
N LEU A 87 -17.53 -18.22 4.66
CA LEU A 87 -18.30 -18.43 3.44
C LEU A 87 -18.53 -19.93 3.20
N SER A 88 -17.51 -20.77 3.36
CA SER A 88 -17.65 -22.22 3.23
C SER A 88 -18.59 -22.81 4.29
N THR A 89 -18.53 -22.30 5.53
CA THR A 89 -19.36 -22.73 6.64
C THR A 89 -20.82 -22.33 6.43
N VAL A 90 -21.06 -21.08 5.99
CA VAL A 90 -22.40 -20.59 5.65
C VAL A 90 -22.95 -21.36 4.47
N GLY A 91 -22.17 -21.59 3.41
CA GLY A 91 -22.60 -22.38 2.25
C GLY A 91 -22.96 -23.82 2.62
N GLN A 92 -22.14 -24.49 3.45
CA GLN A 92 -22.43 -25.84 3.91
C GLN A 92 -23.66 -25.91 4.82
N LYS A 93 -23.84 -24.94 5.73
CA LYS A 93 -25.00 -24.92 6.64
C LYS A 93 -26.29 -24.53 5.92
N ALA A 94 -26.26 -23.48 5.11
CA ALA A 94 -27.42 -23.01 4.35
C ALA A 94 -27.83 -24.03 3.30
N GLY A 95 -26.89 -24.54 2.49
CA GLY A 95 -27.18 -25.58 1.49
C GLY A 95 -27.77 -26.84 2.13
N ARG A 96 -27.25 -27.26 3.29
CA ARG A 96 -27.80 -28.42 4.02
C ARG A 96 -29.17 -28.14 4.64
N ALA A 97 -29.41 -26.93 5.14
CA ALA A 97 -30.71 -26.54 5.69
C ALA A 97 -31.79 -26.45 4.61
N GLU A 98 -31.47 -25.81 3.48
CA GLU A 98 -32.35 -25.70 2.31
C GLU A 98 -32.64 -27.08 1.69
N MET A 99 -31.62 -27.94 1.51
CA MET A 99 -31.82 -29.31 1.05
C MET A 99 -32.70 -30.12 2.01
N LYS A 100 -32.49 -29.99 3.33
CA LYS A 100 -33.34 -30.66 4.33
C LYS A 100 -34.78 -30.17 4.25
N GLN A 101 -34.99 -28.86 4.07
CA GLN A 101 -36.31 -28.27 3.95
C GLN A 101 -37.01 -28.72 2.67
N LEU A 102 -36.29 -28.77 1.54
CA LEU A 102 -36.80 -29.32 0.28
C LEU A 102 -37.23 -30.77 0.44
N HIS A 103 -36.38 -31.63 1.01
CA HIS A 103 -36.72 -33.03 1.24
C HIS A 103 -37.92 -33.20 2.18
N LEU A 104 -38.01 -32.38 3.24
CA LEU A 104 -39.15 -32.43 4.16
C LEU A 104 -40.44 -32.02 3.45
N MET A 105 -40.38 -30.97 2.61
CA MET A 105 -41.51 -30.50 1.83
C MET A 105 -41.94 -31.54 0.79
N GLU A 106 -41.00 -32.16 0.07
CA GLU A 106 -41.27 -33.25 -0.87
C GLU A 106 -41.94 -34.44 -0.17
N THR A 107 -41.41 -34.85 0.98
CA THR A 107 -42.00 -35.93 1.79
C THR A 107 -43.41 -35.59 2.24
N ALA A 108 -43.64 -34.36 2.71
CA ALA A 108 -44.97 -33.90 3.12
C ALA A 108 -45.97 -33.88 1.95
N VAL A 109 -45.53 -33.42 0.76
CA VAL A 109 -46.36 -33.43 -0.46
C VAL A 109 -46.70 -34.86 -0.87
N THR A 110 -45.77 -35.80 -0.77
CA THR A 110 -46.03 -37.23 -1.05
C THR A 110 -47.09 -37.79 -0.12
N VAL A 111 -46.98 -37.55 1.20
CA VAL A 111 -48.00 -37.98 2.17
C VAL A 111 -49.36 -37.34 1.90
N MET A 112 -49.40 -36.04 1.57
CA MET A 112 -50.65 -35.35 1.22
C MET A 112 -51.28 -35.89 -0.07
N ARG A 113 -50.46 -36.29 -1.08
CA ARG A 113 -50.94 -36.93 -2.30
C ARG A 113 -51.58 -38.29 -2.03
N GLU A 114 -51.05 -39.05 -1.07
CA GLU A 114 -51.61 -40.34 -0.66
C GLU A 114 -52.89 -40.22 0.16
N GLN A 115 -53.00 -39.18 1.01
CA GLN A 115 -54.12 -39.03 1.94
C GLN A 115 -55.30 -38.23 1.39
N ALA A 116 -55.11 -37.35 0.39
CA ALA A 116 -56.14 -36.43 -0.07
C ALA A 116 -56.50 -36.60 -1.56
N PRO A 117 -57.72 -37.09 -1.89
CA PRO A 117 -58.18 -37.17 -3.27
C PRO A 117 -58.32 -35.76 -3.88
N GLY A 118 -57.74 -35.56 -5.07
CA GLY A 118 -57.74 -34.26 -5.76
C GLY A 118 -56.62 -33.30 -5.36
N PHE A 119 -55.77 -33.65 -4.39
CA PHE A 119 -54.63 -32.81 -3.99
C PHE A 119 -53.56 -32.71 -5.10
N ALA A 120 -53.21 -33.83 -5.74
CA ALA A 120 -52.21 -33.85 -6.83
C ALA A 120 -52.50 -32.84 -7.96
N PRO A 121 -53.71 -32.79 -8.58
CA PRO A 121 -54.00 -31.83 -9.65
C PRO A 121 -54.17 -30.38 -9.17
N ALA A 122 -54.49 -30.14 -7.89
CA ALA A 122 -54.53 -28.79 -7.32
C ALA A 122 -53.11 -28.26 -7.05
N TRP A 123 -52.23 -29.11 -6.52
CA TRP A 123 -50.82 -28.80 -6.29
C TRP A 123 -50.06 -28.54 -7.60
N GLU A 124 -50.29 -29.34 -8.64
CA GLU A 124 -49.67 -29.11 -9.97
C GLU A 124 -50.10 -27.79 -10.61
N ARG A 125 -51.36 -27.38 -10.44
CA ARG A 125 -51.83 -26.05 -10.88
C ARG A 125 -51.17 -24.93 -10.08
N ALA A 126 -51.12 -25.07 -8.75
CA ALA A 126 -50.50 -24.08 -7.88
C ALA A 126 -49.00 -23.92 -8.18
N MET A 127 -48.28 -25.00 -8.50
CA MET A 127 -46.87 -24.93 -8.89
C MET A 127 -46.69 -24.20 -10.23
N ARG A 128 -47.48 -24.53 -11.25
CA ARG A 128 -47.43 -23.81 -12.54
C ARG A 128 -47.75 -22.32 -12.41
N GLU A 129 -48.71 -21.99 -11.55
CA GLU A 129 -49.04 -20.59 -11.27
C GLU A 129 -47.89 -19.89 -10.55
N ALA A 130 -47.26 -20.53 -9.55
CA ALA A 130 -46.09 -20.01 -8.87
C ALA A 130 -44.90 -19.79 -9.82
N GLU A 131 -44.60 -20.75 -10.71
CA GLU A 131 -43.57 -20.61 -11.76
C GLU A 131 -43.84 -19.38 -12.65
N ASN A 132 -45.08 -19.25 -13.16
CA ASN A 132 -45.47 -18.11 -13.98
C ASN A 132 -45.34 -16.77 -13.24
N THR A 133 -45.68 -16.71 -11.95
CA THR A 133 -45.52 -15.48 -11.15
C THR A 133 -44.05 -15.14 -10.88
N HIS A 134 -43.20 -16.15 -10.70
CA HIS A 134 -41.75 -15.97 -10.54
C HIS A 134 -41.11 -15.44 -11.82
N GLU A 135 -41.41 -16.05 -12.98
CA GLU A 135 -40.91 -15.57 -14.28
C GLU A 135 -41.37 -14.12 -14.56
N ALA A 136 -42.62 -13.79 -14.22
CA ALA A 136 -43.13 -12.43 -14.35
C ALA A 136 -42.41 -11.42 -13.42
N ALA A 137 -42.02 -11.84 -12.21
CA ALA A 137 -41.29 -11.01 -11.26
C ALA A 137 -39.84 -10.75 -11.70
N GLU A 138 -39.14 -11.75 -12.25
CA GLU A 138 -37.79 -11.58 -12.83
C GLU A 138 -37.82 -10.64 -14.04
N GLY A 139 -38.87 -10.71 -14.86
CA GLY A 139 -39.10 -9.77 -15.96
C GLY A 139 -39.39 -8.32 -15.50
N GLY A 140 -39.95 -8.14 -14.31
CA GLY A 140 -40.27 -6.83 -13.73
C GLY A 140 -39.03 -6.03 -13.31
N LEU A 141 -38.05 -6.69 -12.70
CA LEU A 141 -36.76 -6.09 -12.33
C LEU A 141 -35.95 -5.65 -13.56
N LYS A 142 -35.98 -6.42 -14.66
CA LYS A 142 -35.36 -6.04 -15.93
C LYS A 142 -35.99 -4.76 -16.52
N LYS A 143 -37.30 -4.58 -16.38
CA LYS A 143 -38.02 -3.36 -16.80
C LYS A 143 -37.71 -2.16 -15.90
N LEU A 144 -37.52 -2.37 -14.59
CA LEU A 144 -37.11 -1.34 -13.66
C LEU A 144 -35.65 -0.91 -13.93
N MET A 145 -34.70 -1.83 -14.06
CA MET A 145 -33.31 -1.51 -14.44
C MET A 145 -33.22 -0.68 -15.72
N ARG A 146 -34.01 -1.02 -16.75
CA ARG A 146 -34.07 -0.25 -18.00
C ARG A 146 -34.62 1.16 -17.82
N LYS A 147 -35.45 1.40 -16.79
CA LYS A 147 -36.08 2.70 -16.51
C LYS A 147 -35.25 3.60 -15.59
N VAL A 148 -34.35 3.03 -14.78
CA VAL A 148 -33.44 3.80 -13.89
C VAL A 148 -32.10 4.17 -14.55
N LEU A 149 -31.80 3.66 -15.76
CA LEU A 149 -30.72 4.20 -16.61
C LEU A 149 -31.28 5.03 -17.79
N PRO A 150 -31.68 6.29 -17.59
CA PRO A 150 -31.77 7.23 -18.70
C PRO A 150 -30.34 7.72 -19.02
N GLY A 151 -29.73 7.21 -20.10
CA GLY A 151 -28.54 7.84 -20.70
C GLY A 151 -27.20 7.11 -20.59
N GLY A 152 -27.17 5.83 -20.21
CA GLY A 152 -25.96 5.02 -20.41
C GLY A 152 -25.77 4.76 -21.91
N LYS A 153 -24.90 5.53 -22.57
CA LYS A 153 -24.39 5.21 -23.92
C LYS A 153 -24.02 3.72 -23.93
N PRO A 154 -24.41 2.95 -24.96
CA PRO A 154 -23.93 1.58 -25.07
C PRO A 154 -22.41 1.63 -25.06
N VAL A 155 -21.80 1.02 -24.05
CA VAL A 155 -20.39 0.64 -24.13
C VAL A 155 -20.31 -0.23 -25.36
N GLN A 156 -19.67 0.27 -26.41
CA GLN A 156 -19.38 -0.47 -27.62
C GLN A 156 -18.64 -1.73 -27.16
N THR A 157 -19.32 -2.87 -27.23
CA THR A 157 -18.68 -4.18 -27.17
C THR A 157 -17.57 -4.14 -28.21
N ILE A 158 -16.32 -4.36 -27.77
CA ILE A 158 -15.19 -4.58 -28.66
C ILE A 158 -15.43 -5.95 -29.29
N GLU A 159 -16.28 -5.99 -30.30
CA GLU A 159 -16.53 -7.13 -31.17
C GLU A 159 -16.64 -6.58 -32.59
N ASP A 160 -15.52 -6.03 -33.05
CA ASP A 160 -15.20 -5.84 -34.46
C ASP A 160 -13.68 -6.01 -34.58
N ARG A 161 -13.21 -7.23 -34.34
CA ARG A 161 -11.92 -7.66 -34.89
C ARG A 161 -12.26 -8.28 -36.23
N GLU A 162 -12.21 -7.46 -37.27
CA GLU A 162 -12.34 -7.94 -38.65
C GLU A 162 -11.41 -9.14 -38.87
N PRO A 163 -11.86 -10.21 -39.53
CA PRO A 163 -10.98 -11.29 -39.92
C PRO A 163 -9.99 -10.72 -40.94
N ILE A 164 -8.70 -10.92 -40.67
CA ILE A 164 -7.62 -10.64 -41.61
C ILE A 164 -7.86 -11.56 -42.80
N GLU A 165 -8.40 -10.99 -43.89
CA GLU A 165 -8.51 -11.64 -45.18
C GLU A 165 -7.10 -11.75 -45.75
N ASP A 166 -6.46 -12.87 -45.43
CA ASP A 166 -5.20 -13.29 -46.02
C ASP A 166 -5.47 -13.53 -47.51
N SER A 167 -5.25 -12.49 -48.31
CA SER A 167 -5.27 -12.58 -49.77
C SER A 167 -4.11 -13.48 -50.20
N GLN A 168 -4.43 -14.76 -50.36
CA GLN A 168 -4.06 -15.50 -51.56
C GLN A 168 -4.43 -14.63 -52.77
N GLU A 169 -3.71 -14.53 -53.88
CA GLU A 169 -2.61 -15.29 -54.45
C GLU A 169 -2.21 -14.47 -55.71
N VAL A 170 -0.96 -14.62 -56.16
CA VAL A 170 -0.50 -14.44 -57.57
C VAL A 170 -0.36 -13.02 -58.11
#